data_AF-A0A397UZZ5-F1
#
_entry.id   AF-A0A397UZZ5-F1
#
_cell.length_a   1.000
_cell.length_b   1.000
_cell.length_c   1.000
_cell.angle_alpha   90.00
_cell.angle_beta   90.00
_cell.angle_gamma   90.00
#
_symmetry.space_group_name_H-M   'P 1'
#
loop_
_entity.id
_entity.type
_entity.pdbx_description
1 polymer ?
#
loop_
_entity_poly.entity_id
_entity_poly.type
_entity_poly.pdbx_seq_one_letter_code
_entity_poly.pdbx_strand_id
1 'polypeptide(L)'
;MEASGFNKKSHKSLLSVQFVCVPQTLSSSSENPVPQQLFSPAPSSPITSFDYLDSVTPDDIPEFKQYNKEKYESAKSGSRRKRKPTREECDTASSLDGYEEEDGNSSVSHAEFRRQIHIQSEQRRRAEIKDGFEQLRRQLPFNTNGRKMSKATLLQKTVTHLKNMKSKENFLFDEINRLHQYITYLSAELEREKKMNAIYQQQETLDKIYAIGL
;
A
#
# COMPACT_ATOMS: atom_id res chain seq x y z
N MET A 1 48.06 -29.13 -38.69
CA MET A 1 47.54 -27.76 -38.44
C MET A 1 46.52 -27.90 -37.33
N GLU A 2 47.01 -28.16 -36.12
CA GLU A 2 47.24 -27.18 -35.05
C GLU A 2 45.93 -26.64 -34.46
N ALA A 3 45.75 -26.99 -33.18
CA ALA A 3 44.68 -26.59 -32.30
C ALA A 3 44.92 -25.16 -31.79
N SER A 4 43.86 -24.39 -31.60
CA SER A 4 43.91 -23.15 -30.81
C SER A 4 42.71 -23.09 -29.87
N GLY A 5 42.91 -23.62 -28.66
CA GLY A 5 42.11 -23.27 -27.50
C GLY A 5 42.47 -21.87 -27.02
N PHE A 6 41.46 -21.07 -26.67
CA PHE A 6 41.66 -19.80 -25.97
C PHE A 6 40.98 -19.87 -24.60
N ASN A 7 41.81 -20.15 -23.61
CA ASN A 7 41.51 -20.11 -22.19
C ASN A 7 41.87 -18.70 -21.69
N LYS A 8 40.91 -17.95 -21.12
CA LYS A 8 41.24 -16.75 -20.33
C LYS A 8 40.56 -16.82 -18.98
N LYS A 9 41.42 -16.96 -17.98
CA LYS A 9 41.20 -17.00 -16.55
C LYS A 9 40.64 -15.68 -16.02
N SER A 10 39.78 -15.86 -15.01
CA SER A 10 39.54 -15.06 -13.81
C SER A 10 40.28 -13.73 -13.63
N HIS A 11 39.51 -12.68 -13.31
CA HIS A 11 39.84 -11.78 -12.20
C HIS A 11 38.57 -11.51 -11.38
N LYS A 12 38.56 -12.04 -10.15
CA LYS A 12 37.61 -11.69 -9.09
C LYS A 12 38.10 -10.39 -8.47
N SER A 13 37.31 -9.31 -8.48
CA SER A 13 37.56 -8.15 -7.61
C SER A 13 36.53 -8.16 -6.48
N LEU A 14 36.98 -8.64 -5.32
CA LEU A 14 36.34 -8.38 -4.04
C LEU A 14 36.69 -6.95 -3.64
N LEU A 15 35.71 -6.05 -3.61
CA LEU A 15 35.81 -4.79 -2.88
C LEU A 15 34.93 -4.90 -1.65
N SER A 16 35.60 -5.19 -0.55
CA SER A 16 35.10 -5.08 0.82
C SER A 16 34.86 -3.59 1.12
N VAL A 17 33.62 -3.22 1.43
CA VAL A 17 33.31 -1.92 2.03
C VAL A 17 32.96 -2.18 3.49
N GLN A 18 33.97 -2.06 4.35
CA GLN A 18 33.78 -1.99 5.79
C GLN A 18 33.23 -0.60 6.13
N PHE A 19 31.98 -0.52 6.57
CA PHE A 19 31.48 0.64 7.29
C PHE A 19 31.91 0.52 8.74
N VAL A 20 32.94 1.30 9.10
CA VAL A 20 33.38 1.51 10.47
C VAL A 20 32.37 2.39 11.20
N CYS A 21 31.81 1.84 12.27
CA CYS A 21 31.01 2.55 13.26
C CYS A 21 31.94 3.42 14.12
N VAL A 22 31.68 4.73 14.16
CA VAL A 22 32.39 5.67 15.05
C VAL A 22 31.52 5.90 16.29
N PRO A 23 32.02 5.68 17.52
CA PRO A 23 31.29 6.02 18.73
C PRO A 23 31.45 7.51 19.02
N GLN A 24 30.34 8.24 19.23
CA GLN A 24 30.39 9.54 19.86
C GLN A 24 29.99 9.42 21.33
N THR A 25 30.88 9.97 22.15
CA THR A 25 30.91 9.99 23.59
C THR A 25 29.84 10.92 24.17
N LEU A 26 29.25 10.48 25.28
CA LEU A 26 28.42 11.25 26.20
C LEU A 26 29.16 12.50 26.71
N SER A 27 28.51 13.66 26.68
CA SER A 27 28.81 14.76 27.62
C SER A 27 27.52 15.38 28.16
N SER A 28 27.33 15.19 29.46
CA SER A 28 26.40 15.90 30.32
C SER A 28 26.89 17.31 30.65
N SER A 29 25.98 18.30 30.68
CA SER A 29 25.92 19.50 31.57
C SER A 29 24.82 20.43 31.02
N SER A 30 23.66 20.53 31.68
CA SER A 30 23.34 21.50 32.75
C SER A 30 23.13 22.93 32.23
N GLU A 31 21.87 23.34 32.09
CA GLU A 31 21.24 24.44 32.85
C GLU A 31 19.88 24.82 32.23
N ASN A 32 18.84 24.85 33.09
CA ASN A 32 17.50 25.35 32.80
C ASN A 32 17.47 26.88 32.94
N PRO A 33 16.53 27.56 32.26
CA PRO A 33 15.47 28.19 33.06
C PRO A 33 14.06 28.05 32.46
N VAL A 34 13.10 27.95 33.38
CA VAL A 34 11.64 27.88 33.16
C VAL A 34 11.08 29.28 32.82
N PRO A 35 10.09 29.40 31.94
CA PRO A 35 8.81 29.97 32.41
C PRO A 35 7.54 29.28 31.84
N GLN A 36 6.68 28.90 32.79
CA GLN A 36 5.24 29.15 32.85
C GLN A 36 4.30 28.62 31.74
N GLN A 37 3.56 27.58 32.15
CA GLN A 37 2.12 27.35 31.97
C GLN A 37 1.44 27.70 30.64
N LEU A 38 0.99 26.64 29.95
CA LEU A 38 -0.38 26.51 29.47
C LEU A 38 -0.76 25.03 29.51
N PHE A 39 -1.44 24.62 30.57
CA PHE A 39 -2.13 23.34 30.62
C PHE A 39 -3.29 23.38 29.63
N SER A 40 -3.32 22.44 28.68
CA SER A 40 -4.54 22.09 27.95
C SER A 40 -4.76 20.60 28.13
N PRO A 41 -5.94 20.17 28.62
CA PRO A 41 -6.24 18.76 28.79
C PRO A 41 -6.49 18.12 27.43
N ALA A 42 -5.70 17.10 27.10
CA ALA A 42 -5.99 16.24 25.96
C ALA A 42 -7.31 15.48 26.22
N PRO A 43 -8.27 15.44 25.26
CA PRO A 43 -9.40 14.55 25.38
C PRO A 43 -8.91 13.11 25.23
N SER A 44 -8.99 12.34 26.32
CA SER A 44 -8.84 10.89 26.32
C SER A 44 -9.98 10.26 25.55
N SER A 45 -9.75 9.92 24.28
CA SER A 45 -10.61 9.00 23.55
C SER A 45 -10.34 7.58 24.08
N PRO A 46 -11.36 6.82 24.49
CA PRO A 46 -11.17 5.40 24.74
C PRO A 46 -10.78 4.72 23.43
N ILE A 47 -9.67 3.98 23.45
CA ILE A 47 -9.30 3.05 22.39
C ILE A 47 -10.38 1.97 22.38
N THR A 48 -11.36 2.14 21.50
CA THR A 48 -12.24 1.05 21.10
C THR A 48 -11.37 0.04 20.37
N SER A 49 -11.25 -1.16 20.94
CA SER A 49 -10.83 -2.38 20.28
C SER A 49 -11.41 -2.41 18.86
N PHE A 50 -10.54 -2.22 17.87
CA PHE A 50 -10.88 -2.44 16.48
C PHE A 50 -10.82 -3.95 16.25
N ASP A 51 -11.87 -4.64 16.68
CA ASP A 51 -12.18 -5.94 16.11
C ASP A 51 -12.39 -5.72 14.62
N TYR A 52 -11.46 -6.23 13.84
CA TYR A 52 -11.52 -6.29 12.40
C TYR A 52 -12.73 -7.15 12.05
N LEU A 53 -13.87 -6.51 11.78
CA LEU A 53 -15.03 -7.16 11.20
C LEU A 53 -14.64 -7.60 9.78
N ASP A 54 -14.25 -8.86 9.69
CA ASP A 54 -14.28 -9.69 8.49
C ASP A 54 -15.75 -9.92 8.09
N SER A 55 -16.41 -8.87 7.63
CA SER A 55 -17.75 -8.98 7.04
C SER A 55 -17.83 -8.06 5.84
N VAL A 56 -17.09 -8.42 4.79
CA VAL A 56 -17.62 -8.20 3.44
C VAL A 56 -18.88 -9.06 3.36
N THR A 57 -20.04 -8.43 3.44
CA THR A 57 -21.33 -9.02 3.08
C THR A 57 -21.19 -9.67 1.70
N PRO A 58 -21.51 -10.97 1.53
CA PRO A 58 -21.39 -11.66 0.24
C PRO A 58 -22.14 -11.00 -0.93
N ASP A 59 -23.05 -10.05 -0.62
CA ASP A 59 -23.86 -9.32 -1.60
C ASP A 59 -23.16 -8.09 -2.22
N ASP A 60 -22.04 -7.60 -1.68
CA ASP A 60 -21.30 -6.46 -2.25
C ASP A 60 -20.16 -6.87 -3.20
N ILE A 61 -20.00 -8.17 -3.45
CA ILE A 61 -19.12 -8.67 -4.50
C ILE A 61 -19.89 -8.51 -5.82
N PRO A 62 -19.45 -7.65 -6.77
CA PRO A 62 -20.09 -7.59 -8.07
C PRO A 62 -20.02 -8.98 -8.71
N GLU A 63 -21.18 -9.63 -8.82
CA GLU A 63 -21.35 -10.96 -9.37
C GLU A 63 -20.65 -11.01 -10.72
N PHE A 64 -19.57 -11.80 -10.78
CA PHE A 64 -18.86 -12.04 -12.03
C PHE A 64 -19.80 -12.84 -12.92
N LYS A 65 -20.56 -12.15 -13.77
CA LYS A 65 -21.42 -12.79 -14.77
C LYS A 65 -20.52 -13.61 -15.67
N GLN A 66 -20.49 -14.90 -15.39
CA GLN A 66 -19.75 -15.89 -16.15
C GLN A 66 -20.09 -15.68 -17.63
N TYR A 67 -19.05 -15.41 -18.41
CA TYR A 67 -19.17 -15.12 -19.83
C TYR A 67 -19.86 -16.31 -20.52
N ASN A 68 -21.14 -16.15 -20.84
CA ASN A 68 -21.88 -17.13 -21.59
C ASN A 68 -21.81 -16.74 -23.08
N LYS A 69 -20.84 -17.37 -23.77
CA LYS A 69 -20.46 -17.10 -25.16
C LYS A 69 -21.66 -17.11 -26.11
N GLU A 70 -22.59 -18.03 -25.89
CA GLU A 70 -23.80 -18.19 -26.70
C GLU A 70 -24.73 -16.97 -26.67
N LYS A 71 -24.82 -16.27 -25.53
CA LYS A 71 -25.70 -15.11 -25.37
C LYS A 71 -25.18 -13.88 -26.11
N TYR A 72 -23.86 -13.76 -26.24
CA TYR A 72 -23.21 -12.65 -26.95
C TYR A 72 -23.13 -12.89 -28.47
N GLU A 73 -22.99 -14.14 -28.91
CA GLU A 73 -22.94 -14.47 -30.34
C GLU A 73 -24.34 -14.52 -30.98
N SER A 74 -25.37 -14.95 -30.25
CA SER A 74 -26.77 -14.95 -30.73
C SER A 74 -27.36 -13.55 -30.93
N ALA A 75 -26.88 -12.55 -30.19
CA ALA A 75 -27.30 -11.15 -30.35
C ALA A 75 -26.78 -10.50 -31.65
N LYS A 76 -25.76 -11.08 -32.31
CA LYS A 76 -25.24 -10.57 -33.59
C LYS A 76 -25.93 -11.15 -34.82
N SER A 77 -26.70 -12.25 -34.69
CA SER A 77 -27.36 -12.91 -35.82
C SER A 77 -28.87 -12.75 -35.87
N GLY A 78 -29.50 -12.19 -34.82
CA GLY A 78 -30.96 -12.19 -34.68
C GLY A 78 -31.63 -10.82 -34.54
N SER A 79 -32.10 -10.29 -35.68
CA SER A 79 -33.33 -9.50 -35.80
C SER A 79 -33.42 -8.08 -35.21
N ARG A 80 -33.57 -7.13 -36.14
CA ARG A 80 -34.12 -5.77 -35.99
C ARG A 80 -35.35 -5.77 -35.07
N ARG A 81 -35.26 -5.20 -33.87
CA ARG A 81 -36.47 -4.80 -33.10
C ARG A 81 -36.32 -3.39 -32.54
N LYS A 82 -37.05 -2.48 -33.21
CA LYS A 82 -37.45 -1.13 -32.78
C LYS A 82 -37.80 -1.14 -31.29
N ARG A 83 -37.07 -0.37 -30.46
CA ARG A 83 -37.52 0.00 -29.10
C ARG A 83 -37.44 1.52 -28.96
N LYS A 84 -38.60 2.12 -28.66
CA LYS A 84 -38.78 3.52 -28.23
C LYS A 84 -37.94 3.82 -26.98
N PRO A 85 -37.26 4.96 -26.87
CA PRO A 85 -36.74 5.45 -25.60
C PRO A 85 -37.74 6.42 -24.94
N THR A 86 -37.97 6.24 -23.65
CA THR A 86 -38.66 7.18 -22.77
C THR A 86 -37.62 7.91 -21.89
N ARG A 87 -37.57 9.24 -22.07
CA ARG A 87 -37.27 10.32 -21.11
C ARG A 87 -35.82 10.59 -20.59
N GLU A 88 -35.25 11.68 -21.14
CA GLU A 88 -34.43 12.79 -20.54
C GLU A 88 -33.04 12.45 -19.93
N GLU A 89 -31.90 13.08 -20.26
CA GLU A 89 -31.51 14.33 -20.94
C GLU A 89 -30.01 14.20 -21.33
N CYS A 90 -29.63 14.38 -22.60
CA CYS A 90 -28.29 14.88 -22.95
C CYS A 90 -28.35 15.57 -24.31
N ASP A 91 -27.95 16.83 -24.30
CA ASP A 91 -28.13 17.78 -25.37
C ASP A 91 -27.29 17.47 -26.63
N THR A 92 -27.96 17.64 -27.76
CA THR A 92 -27.42 18.09 -29.04
C THR A 92 -26.40 17.19 -29.76
N ALA A 93 -26.93 16.29 -30.60
CA ALA A 93 -26.52 16.23 -32.00
C ALA A 93 -27.70 15.76 -32.86
N SER A 94 -28.42 16.75 -33.40
CA SER A 94 -29.32 16.72 -34.56
C SER A 94 -29.80 15.36 -35.08
N SER A 95 -31.06 15.07 -34.79
CA SER A 95 -32.04 14.46 -35.70
C SER A 95 -31.74 14.71 -37.18
N LEU A 96 -31.57 13.64 -37.95
CA LEU A 96 -31.94 13.58 -39.35
C LEU A 96 -32.48 12.18 -39.65
N ASP A 97 -33.70 11.92 -39.16
CA ASP A 97 -34.54 10.88 -39.73
C ASP A 97 -35.18 11.49 -40.99
N GLY A 98 -34.63 11.14 -42.14
CA GLY A 98 -35.04 11.70 -43.41
C GLY A 98 -34.38 10.96 -44.56
N TYR A 99 -35.25 10.37 -45.40
CA TYR A 99 -35.04 10.01 -46.80
C TYR A 99 -33.94 8.96 -47.09
N GLU A 100 -34.42 7.72 -47.28
CA GLU A 100 -33.85 6.74 -48.20
C GLU A 100 -33.71 7.39 -49.59
N GLU A 101 -32.55 7.94 -49.90
CA GLU A 101 -32.06 8.00 -51.27
C GLU A 101 -30.74 7.24 -51.36
N GLU A 102 -30.69 6.36 -52.36
CA GLU A 102 -29.55 5.55 -52.73
C GLU A 102 -28.29 6.40 -52.93
N ASP A 103 -27.34 6.30 -52.00
CA ASP A 103 -25.94 6.44 -52.36
C ASP A 103 -25.09 5.62 -51.38
N GLY A 104 -24.31 4.68 -51.91
CA GLY A 104 -23.43 3.77 -51.14
C GLY A 104 -22.40 4.50 -50.27
N ASN A 105 -22.30 5.81 -50.39
CA ASN A 105 -21.36 6.71 -49.73
C ASN A 105 -21.71 7.06 -48.26
N SER A 106 -23.00 7.05 -47.86
CA SER A 106 -23.42 7.41 -46.48
C SER A 106 -23.01 6.34 -45.44
N SER A 107 -23.08 5.06 -45.81
CA SER A 107 -22.66 3.95 -44.95
C SER A 107 -21.16 3.97 -44.63
N VAL A 108 -20.35 4.43 -45.60
CA VAL A 108 -18.89 4.58 -45.47
C VAL A 108 -18.56 5.69 -44.47
N SER A 109 -19.27 6.81 -44.52
CA SER A 109 -19.14 7.91 -43.56
C SER A 109 -19.49 7.49 -42.13
N HIS A 110 -20.54 6.69 -41.93
CA HIS A 110 -20.88 6.16 -40.61
C HIS A 110 -19.81 5.18 -40.08
N ALA A 111 -19.27 4.32 -40.95
CA ALA A 111 -18.18 3.42 -40.59
C ALA A 111 -16.90 4.20 -40.21
N GLU A 112 -16.62 5.29 -40.93
CA GLU A 112 -15.49 6.18 -40.63
C GLU A 112 -15.67 6.93 -39.31
N PHE A 113 -16.88 7.45 -39.03
CA PHE A 113 -17.19 8.08 -37.75
C PHE A 113 -16.99 7.12 -36.57
N ARG A 114 -17.47 5.87 -36.69
CA ARG A 114 -17.23 4.84 -35.67
C ARG A 114 -15.73 4.55 -35.51
N ARG A 115 -14.98 4.49 -36.61
CA ARG A 115 -13.52 4.33 -36.57
C ARG A 115 -12.86 5.47 -35.81
N GLN A 116 -13.27 6.72 -36.03
CA GLN A 116 -12.75 7.88 -35.31
C GLN A 116 -13.02 7.81 -33.81
N ILE A 117 -14.25 7.45 -33.41
CA ILE A 117 -14.59 7.23 -31.98
C ILE A 117 -13.68 6.15 -31.37
N HIS A 118 -13.48 5.03 -32.06
CA HIS A 118 -12.61 3.96 -31.56
C HIS A 118 -11.16 4.45 -31.39
N ILE A 119 -10.63 5.23 -32.33
CA ILE A 119 -9.29 5.82 -32.23
C ILE A 119 -9.19 6.79 -31.05
N GLN A 120 -10.14 7.70 -30.91
CA GLN A 120 -10.16 8.70 -29.83
C GLN A 120 -10.25 8.04 -28.45
N SER A 121 -11.13 7.04 -28.31
CA SER A 121 -11.29 6.28 -27.07
C SER A 121 -10.00 5.55 -26.68
N GLU A 122 -9.34 4.88 -27.62
CA GLU A 122 -8.08 4.20 -27.34
C GLU A 122 -6.92 5.17 -27.05
N GLN A 123 -6.89 6.34 -27.68
CA GLN A 123 -5.93 7.39 -27.35
C GLN A 123 -6.11 7.88 -25.91
N ARG A 124 -7.36 8.12 -25.47
CA ARG A 124 -7.67 8.48 -24.09
C ARG A 124 -7.17 7.41 -23.11
N ARG A 125 -7.51 6.14 -23.36
CA ARG A 125 -7.04 5.01 -22.55
C ARG A 125 -5.51 4.97 -22.46
N ARG A 126 -4.80 5.20 -23.57
CA ARG A 126 -3.33 5.24 -23.58
C ARG A 126 -2.76 6.40 -22.77
N ALA A 127 -3.41 7.56 -22.78
CA ALA A 127 -3.01 8.72 -21.99
C ALA A 127 -3.19 8.44 -20.48
N GLU A 128 -4.32 7.87 -20.08
CA GLU A 128 -4.59 7.48 -18.69
C GLU A 128 -3.58 6.45 -18.18
N ILE A 129 -3.27 5.42 -18.97
CA ILE A 129 -2.24 4.43 -18.60
C ILE A 129 -0.88 5.10 -18.45
N LYS A 130 -0.52 6.03 -19.34
CA LYS A 130 0.75 6.76 -19.25
C LYS A 130 0.83 7.56 -17.96
N ASP A 131 -0.23 8.28 -17.60
CA ASP A 131 -0.29 9.03 -16.34
C ASP A 131 -0.20 8.09 -15.12
N GLY A 132 -0.89 6.95 -15.14
CA GLY A 132 -0.77 5.94 -14.09
C GLY A 132 0.66 5.45 -13.87
N PHE A 133 1.46 5.29 -14.93
CA PHE A 133 2.89 4.97 -14.81
C PHE A 133 3.73 6.13 -14.26
N GLU A 134 3.39 7.37 -14.56
CA GLU A 134 4.06 8.56 -14.01
C GLU A 134 3.75 8.70 -12.51
N GLN A 135 2.50 8.49 -12.11
CA GLN A 135 2.08 8.40 -10.71
C GLN A 135 2.83 7.29 -9.97
N LEU A 136 2.86 6.08 -10.53
CA LEU A 136 3.57 4.94 -9.94
C LEU A 136 5.04 5.25 -9.71
N ARG A 137 5.70 5.93 -10.65
CA ARG A 137 7.10 6.30 -10.54
C ARG A 137 7.36 7.29 -9.40
N ARG A 138 6.44 8.22 -9.13
CA ARG A 138 6.55 9.19 -8.02
C ARG A 138 6.47 8.52 -6.64
N GLN A 139 5.77 7.40 -6.53
CA GLN A 139 5.62 6.66 -5.27
C GLN A 139 6.85 5.81 -4.90
N LEU A 140 7.79 5.62 -5.82
CA LEU A 140 8.96 4.80 -5.56
C LEU A 140 10.12 5.63 -5.03
N PRO A 141 10.96 5.08 -4.14
CA PRO A 141 12.06 5.81 -3.50
C PRO A 141 13.26 6.14 -4.43
N PHE A 142 13.14 5.91 -5.73
CA PHE A 142 14.24 6.08 -6.68
C PHE A 142 14.23 7.50 -7.26
N ASN A 143 15.25 8.31 -6.93
CA ASN A 143 15.49 9.57 -7.63
C ASN A 143 15.99 9.27 -9.06
N THR A 144 15.04 9.16 -9.98
CA THR A 144 15.40 9.10 -11.39
C THR A 144 15.82 10.50 -11.84
N ASN A 145 17.09 10.86 -11.60
CA ASN A 145 17.76 12.11 -11.98
C ASN A 145 17.60 12.38 -13.50
N GLY A 146 16.43 12.80 -13.94
CA GLY A 146 16.03 12.95 -15.34
C GLY A 146 15.87 11.66 -16.15
N ARG A 147 16.51 10.53 -15.77
CA ARG A 147 16.52 9.30 -16.58
C ARG A 147 15.21 8.50 -16.52
N LYS A 148 14.57 8.30 -17.67
CA LYS A 148 13.35 7.48 -17.79
C LYS A 148 13.67 5.98 -17.60
N MET A 149 12.88 5.31 -16.76
CA MET A 149 12.91 3.84 -16.64
C MET A 149 11.97 3.21 -17.66
N SER A 150 12.31 2.02 -18.17
CA SER A 150 11.39 1.26 -19.01
C SER A 150 10.15 0.82 -18.20
N LYS A 151 9.02 0.57 -18.88
CA LYS A 151 7.77 0.11 -18.23
C LYS A 151 8.00 -1.20 -17.46
N ALA A 152 8.70 -2.17 -18.07
CA ALA A 152 9.00 -3.45 -17.44
C ALA A 152 9.88 -3.27 -16.20
N THR A 153 10.93 -2.45 -16.29
CA THR A 153 11.81 -2.16 -15.16
C THR A 153 11.07 -1.45 -14.02
N LEU A 154 10.20 -0.50 -14.35
CA LEU A 154 9.38 0.21 -13.36
C LEU A 154 8.50 -0.77 -12.59
N LEU A 155 7.78 -1.66 -13.29
CA LEU A 155 6.93 -2.68 -12.66
C LEU A 155 7.75 -3.62 -11.75
N GLN A 156 8.90 -4.12 -12.23
CA GLN A 156 9.77 -5.00 -11.44
C GLN A 156 10.28 -4.31 -10.16
N LYS A 157 10.65 -3.03 -10.26
CA LYS A 157 11.09 -2.24 -9.11
C LYS A 157 9.95 -1.98 -8.14
N THR A 158 8.73 -1.74 -8.62
CA THR A 158 7.54 -1.62 -7.75
C THR A 158 7.32 -2.89 -6.95
N VAL A 159 7.32 -4.06 -7.60
CA VAL A 159 7.15 -5.35 -6.90
C VAL A 159 8.23 -5.53 -5.84
N THR A 160 9.48 -5.21 -6.18
CA THR A 160 10.60 -5.29 -5.23
C THR A 160 10.41 -4.34 -4.06
N HIS A 161 9.99 -3.10 -4.31
CA HIS A 161 9.73 -2.12 -3.25
C HIS A 161 8.62 -2.58 -2.31
N LEU A 162 7.50 -3.09 -2.84
CA LEU A 162 6.40 -3.63 -2.03
C LEU A 162 6.85 -4.81 -1.16
N LYS A 163 7.64 -5.75 -1.71
CA LYS A 163 8.21 -6.85 -0.93
C LYS A 163 9.11 -6.35 0.20
N ASN A 164 9.94 -5.35 -0.08
CA ASN A 164 10.80 -4.75 0.94
C ASN A 164 9.97 -4.02 2.02
N MET A 165 8.90 -3.32 1.65
CA MET A 165 8.01 -2.68 2.62
C MET A 165 7.34 -3.70 3.53
N LYS A 166 6.78 -4.79 2.98
CA LYS A 166 6.21 -5.89 3.77
C LYS A 166 7.23 -6.53 4.71
N SER A 167 8.46 -6.76 4.23
CA SER A 167 9.52 -7.30 5.08
C SER A 167 9.88 -6.37 6.24
N LYS A 168 9.90 -5.06 6.01
CA LYS A 168 10.17 -4.06 7.05
C LYS A 168 9.02 -3.98 8.06
N GLU A 169 7.78 -4.02 7.59
CA GLU A 169 6.59 -4.05 8.44
C GLU A 169 6.63 -5.26 9.39
N ASN A 170 6.90 -6.46 8.86
CA ASN A 170 7.04 -7.67 9.67
C ASN A 170 8.18 -7.54 10.69
N PHE A 171 9.34 -7.02 10.27
CA PHE A 171 10.47 -6.82 11.19
C PHE A 171 10.12 -5.86 12.35
N LEU A 172 9.43 -4.75 12.06
CA LEU A 172 8.99 -3.81 13.09
C LEU A 172 7.95 -4.44 14.01
N PHE A 173 7.03 -5.24 13.48
CA PHE A 173 6.05 -5.98 14.26
C PHE A 173 6.71 -6.98 15.22
N ASP A 174 7.69 -7.74 14.74
CA ASP A 174 8.47 -8.66 15.58
C ASP A 174 9.22 -7.93 16.70
N GLU A 175 9.80 -6.77 16.39
CA GLU A 175 10.49 -5.95 17.39
C GLU A 175 9.53 -5.37 18.43
N ILE A 176 8.34 -4.91 18.02
CA ILE A 176 7.28 -4.48 18.94
C ILE A 176 6.88 -5.63 19.87
N ASN A 177 6.67 -6.84 19.33
CA ASN A 177 6.32 -8.00 20.14
C ASN A 177 7.41 -8.37 21.13
N ARG A 178 8.68 -8.33 20.70
CA ARG A 178 9.83 -8.58 21.57
C ARG A 178 9.90 -7.57 22.72
N LEU A 179 9.71 -6.29 22.42
CA LEU A 179 9.71 -5.22 23.41
C LEU A 179 8.52 -5.36 24.38
N HIS A 180 7.33 -5.69 23.88
CA HIS A 180 6.18 -5.97 24.73
C HIS A 180 6.44 -7.13 25.70
N GLN A 181 6.98 -8.25 25.21
CA GLN A 181 7.34 -9.38 26.07
C GLN A 181 8.33 -8.97 27.17
N TYR A 182 9.32 -8.14 26.82
CA TYR A 182 10.29 -7.63 27.79
C TYR A 182 9.64 -6.73 28.84
N ILE A 183 8.75 -5.82 28.44
CA ILE A 183 7.98 -4.97 29.36
C ILE A 183 7.12 -5.83 30.29
N THR A 184 6.43 -6.84 29.76
CA THR A 184 5.62 -7.77 30.56
C THR A 184 6.47 -8.51 31.59
N TYR A 185 7.63 -9.03 31.16
CA TYR A 185 8.58 -9.69 32.05
C TYR A 185 9.04 -8.77 33.19
N LEU A 186 9.55 -7.58 32.86
CA LEU A 186 10.02 -6.62 33.87
C LEU A 186 8.90 -6.17 34.81
N SER A 187 7.67 -6.01 34.30
CA SER A 187 6.52 -5.63 35.13
C SER A 187 6.19 -6.71 36.15
N ALA A 188 6.22 -7.99 35.75
CA ALA A 188 6.00 -9.12 36.64
C ALA A 188 7.12 -9.23 37.70
N GLU A 189 8.37 -9.02 37.29
CA GLU A 189 9.51 -9.04 38.20
C GLU A 189 9.44 -7.91 39.23
N LEU A 190 9.09 -6.70 38.80
CA LEU A 190 8.84 -5.55 39.69
C LEU A 190 7.71 -5.85 40.69
N GLU A 191 6.63 -6.47 40.24
CA GLU A 191 5.51 -6.84 41.12
C GLU A 191 5.93 -7.88 42.15
N ARG A 192 6.73 -8.88 41.74
CA ARG A 192 7.30 -9.89 42.64
C ARG A 192 8.16 -9.24 43.72
N GLU A 193 9.05 -8.32 43.34
CA GLU A 193 9.92 -7.62 44.28
C GLU A 193 9.12 -6.75 45.27
N LYS A 194 8.10 -6.03 44.79
CA LYS A 194 7.20 -5.25 45.65
C LYS A 194 6.49 -6.13 46.69
N LYS A 195 6.00 -7.31 46.28
CA LYS A 195 5.37 -8.27 47.19
C LYS A 195 6.35 -8.76 48.27
N MET A 196 7.58 -9.10 47.88
CA MET A 196 8.61 -9.53 48.83
C MET A 196 8.98 -8.42 49.82
N ASN A 197 9.17 -7.19 49.32
CA ASN A 197 9.46 -6.03 50.18
C ASN A 197 8.35 -5.75 51.19
N ALA A 198 7.08 -5.87 50.78
CA ALA A 198 5.95 -5.73 51.70
C ALA A 198 5.97 -6.78 52.82
N ILE A 199 6.31 -8.03 52.49
CA ILE A 199 6.46 -9.11 53.49
C ILE A 199 7.59 -8.81 54.47
N TYR A 200 8.76 -8.38 53.98
CA TYR A 200 9.89 -8.02 54.84
C TYR A 200 9.55 -6.88 55.80
N GLN A 201 8.83 -5.85 55.34
CA GLN A 201 8.40 -4.75 56.19
C GLN A 201 7.38 -5.18 57.26
N GLN A 202 6.46 -6.08 56.90
CA GLN A 202 5.52 -6.67 57.88
C GLN A 202 6.27 -7.45 58.95
N GLN A 203 7.26 -8.27 58.57
CA GLN A 203 8.09 -9.02 59.51
C GLN A 203 8.86 -8.08 60.44
N GLU A 204 9.52 -7.05 59.90
CA GLU A 204 10.24 -6.06 60.71
C GLU A 204 9.30 -5.34 61.69
N THR A 205 8.08 -5.02 61.26
CA THR A 205 7.07 -4.40 62.11
C THR A 205 6.65 -5.34 63.26
N LEU A 206 6.45 -6.63 62.97
CA LEU A 206 6.17 -7.64 63.99
C LEU A 206 7.33 -7.76 64.98
N ASP A 207 8.57 -7.88 64.49
CA ASP A 207 9.76 -7.99 65.34
C ASP A 207 9.89 -6.78 66.28
N LYS A 208 9.63 -5.57 65.77
CA LYS A 208 9.60 -4.34 66.58
C LYS A 208 8.53 -4.41 67.67
N ILE A 209 7.33 -4.87 67.37
CA ILE A 209 6.23 -5.00 68.35
C ILE A 209 6.60 -6.01 69.44
N TYR A 210 7.18 -7.16 69.09
CA TYR A 210 7.63 -8.16 70.07
C TYR A 210 8.77 -7.66 70.96
N ALA A 211 9.68 -6.84 70.43
CA ALA A 211 10.77 -6.27 71.20
C ALA A 211 10.32 -5.30 72.31
N ILE A 212 9.14 -4.69 72.20
CA ILE A 212 8.60 -3.72 73.20
C ILE A 212 7.90 -4.42 74.37
N GLY A 213 7.76 -5.75 74.35
CA GLY A 213 7.24 -6.52 75.48
C GLY A 213 5.73 -6.40 75.71
N LEU A 214 4.94 -6.56 74.65
CA LEU A 214 3.55 -7.02 74.75
C LEU A 214 3.48 -8.54 74.88
#